data_AF-Q31QK7-F1
#
_entry.id   AF-Q31QK7-F1
#
_cell.length_a   1.000
_cell.length_b   1.000
_cell.length_c   1.000
_cell.angle_alpha   90.00
_cell.angle_beta   90.00
_cell.angle_gamma   90.00
#
_symmetry.space_group_name_H-M   'P 1'
#
loop_
_entity.id
_entity.type
_entity.pdbx_description
1 polymer ?
#
loop_
_entity_poly.entity_id
_entity_poly.type
_entity_poly.pdbx_seq_one_letter_code
_entity_poly.pdbx_strand_id
1 'polypeptide(L)'
;MRRYPLITAALLTAGGLAAVPVPPAQAALFGQQPIAEQQAVVILRPLGINRYDVLVIEEKQIGSQRCWRDRGDGTVEPLLLNFDFTGICDRATDSNGYSLRMGGEELGLRYRLEVRTQESQALLVAVPFDGRSPTIPLGTTRRLVRDFLKVDLLPNWKLARRTYEGQPLGHYYFSADQTLAAYSASNPNLVAIAPQQTPSAALRPLTPSALPSVGDQQPIPIPVVRLDQPNLSPSPATRPAMPITPAPAATLPLRSPNFPAAQQPTPVTPAPTPSLRPLRSPTPAPTATPSTASNPDRFTISRNGQLSSDAFLVIVPVTAGSPQALIQRIQQLGVPASNIFERGPREVALGPFRNRSLAEQWQTHLSQQGGLNGRVEFGR
;
A
#
# COMPACT_ATOMS: atom_id res chain seq x y z
N MET A 1 -33.38 82.66 20.68
CA MET A 1 -34.18 82.03 19.61
C MET A 1 -33.25 81.23 18.70
N ARG A 2 -33.65 79.99 18.35
CA ARG A 2 -32.92 79.01 17.53
C ARG A 2 -32.34 79.58 16.23
N ARG A 3 -31.19 79.03 15.80
CA ARG A 3 -30.96 78.47 14.44
C ARG A 3 -29.64 77.68 14.41
N TYR A 4 -29.74 76.38 14.19
CA TYR A 4 -28.64 75.49 13.81
C TYR A 4 -28.34 75.64 12.32
N PRO A 5 -27.10 75.41 11.89
CA PRO A 5 -26.85 74.74 10.64
C PRO A 5 -26.33 73.31 10.89
N LEU A 6 -27.03 72.37 10.28
CA LEU A 6 -26.64 70.99 10.07
C LEU A 6 -25.36 70.95 9.23
N ILE A 7 -24.33 70.24 9.68
CA ILE A 7 -23.26 69.76 8.80
C ILE A 7 -23.27 68.24 8.91
N THR A 8 -23.75 67.62 7.84
CA THR A 8 -23.82 66.19 7.61
C THR A 8 -22.41 65.65 7.36
N ALA A 9 -21.85 64.90 8.31
CA ALA A 9 -20.63 64.13 8.09
C ALA A 9 -21.01 62.76 7.51
N ALA A 10 -20.77 62.56 6.22
CA ALA A 10 -20.89 61.25 5.58
C ALA A 10 -19.64 60.41 5.93
N LEU A 11 -19.78 59.42 6.82
CA LEU A 11 -18.77 58.39 7.01
C LEU A 11 -18.84 57.39 5.85
N LEU A 12 -17.88 57.46 4.94
CA LEU A 12 -17.58 56.40 3.98
C LEU A 12 -16.79 55.29 4.70
N THR A 13 -17.48 54.26 5.18
CA THR A 13 -16.84 53.01 5.62
C THR A 13 -16.44 52.17 4.40
N ALA A 14 -15.17 52.26 4.00
CA ALA A 14 -14.58 51.34 3.03
C ALA A 14 -14.33 49.98 3.71
N GLY A 15 -15.25 49.04 3.52
CA GLY A 15 -15.09 47.65 3.93
C GLY A 15 -14.11 46.93 3.01
N GLY A 16 -12.87 46.72 3.46
CA GLY A 16 -11.89 45.90 2.78
C GLY A 16 -12.23 44.41 2.89
N LEU A 17 -12.69 43.81 1.79
CA LEU A 17 -12.77 42.35 1.65
C LEU A 17 -11.35 41.80 1.48
N ALA A 18 -10.74 41.35 2.58
CA ALA A 18 -9.54 40.54 2.52
C ALA A 18 -9.90 39.16 1.94
N ALA A 19 -9.58 38.94 0.66
CA ALA A 19 -9.69 37.63 0.05
C ALA A 19 -8.69 36.69 0.72
N VAL A 20 -9.18 35.76 1.54
CA VAL A 20 -8.36 34.68 2.08
C VAL A 20 -8.06 33.73 0.92
N PRO A 21 -6.79 33.52 0.53
CA PRO A 21 -6.46 32.55 -0.49
C PRO A 21 -6.77 31.15 0.05
N VAL A 22 -7.84 30.54 -0.44
CA VAL A 22 -8.10 29.11 -0.24
C VAL A 22 -7.17 28.37 -1.20
N PRO A 23 -6.18 27.59 -0.71
CA PRO A 23 -5.35 26.80 -1.61
C PRO A 23 -6.23 25.81 -2.38
N PRO A 24 -5.92 25.54 -3.65
CA PRO A 24 -6.68 24.57 -4.43
C PRO A 24 -6.59 23.21 -3.74
N ALA A 25 -7.71 22.73 -3.20
CA ALA A 25 -7.82 21.37 -2.72
C ALA A 25 -7.77 20.44 -3.94
N GLN A 26 -6.61 19.87 -4.22
CA GLN A 26 -6.53 18.67 -5.05
C GLN A 26 -7.31 17.60 -4.30
N ALA A 27 -8.54 17.33 -4.72
CA ALA A 27 -9.39 16.35 -4.08
C ALA A 27 -8.72 14.97 -4.26
N ALA A 28 -7.97 14.54 -3.24
CA ALA A 28 -7.49 13.18 -3.17
C ALA A 28 -8.73 12.28 -3.17
N LEU A 29 -8.78 11.30 -4.08
CA LEU A 29 -9.87 10.33 -4.17
C LEU A 29 -10.16 9.66 -2.81
N PHE A 30 -9.13 9.53 -2.00
CA PHE A 30 -9.21 8.99 -0.65
C PHE A 30 -8.91 10.07 0.39
N GLY A 31 -9.82 10.15 1.37
CA GLY A 31 -9.65 10.92 2.58
C GLY A 31 -8.92 10.13 3.66
N GLN A 32 -8.88 10.70 4.86
CA GLN A 32 -8.39 10.02 6.04
C GLN A 32 -9.20 10.37 7.29
N GLN A 33 -9.24 9.45 8.23
CA GLN A 33 -9.82 9.62 9.56
C GLN A 33 -8.73 9.39 10.61
N PRO A 34 -8.38 10.38 11.44
CA PRO A 34 -7.39 10.22 12.50
C PRO A 34 -7.75 9.09 13.47
N ILE A 35 -6.75 8.33 13.91
CA ILE A 35 -6.90 7.31 14.96
C ILE A 35 -6.26 7.86 16.23
N ALA A 36 -6.95 7.75 17.37
CA ALA A 36 -6.40 8.16 18.65
C ALA A 36 -5.21 7.28 19.04
N GLU A 37 -4.18 7.85 19.66
CA GLU A 37 -2.93 7.13 19.96
C GLU A 37 -3.16 5.93 20.90
N GLN A 38 -4.10 6.01 21.83
CA GLN A 38 -4.43 4.92 22.75
C GLN A 38 -5.25 3.80 22.08
N GLN A 39 -5.77 4.06 20.88
CA GLN A 39 -6.65 3.20 20.11
C GLN A 39 -5.90 2.36 19.08
N ALA A 40 -4.63 2.65 18.80
CA ALA A 40 -3.82 1.82 17.91
C ALA A 40 -2.39 1.62 18.39
N VAL A 41 -1.77 0.53 17.93
CA VAL A 41 -0.37 0.22 18.18
C VAL A 41 0.31 -0.22 16.88
N VAL A 42 1.54 0.25 16.68
CA VAL A 42 2.44 -0.23 15.62
C VAL A 42 3.42 -1.21 16.24
N ILE A 43 3.50 -2.40 15.66
CA ILE A 43 4.27 -3.52 16.18
C ILE A 43 5.23 -3.99 15.08
N LEU A 44 6.45 -4.34 15.46
CA LEU A 44 7.34 -5.13 14.62
C LEU A 44 7.19 -6.60 15.00
N ARG A 45 6.59 -7.40 14.13
CA ARG A 45 6.43 -8.84 14.33
C ARG A 45 7.65 -9.58 13.78
N PRO A 46 8.26 -10.49 14.53
CA PRO A 46 9.45 -11.21 14.08
C PRO A 46 9.10 -12.24 12.99
N LEU A 47 9.85 -12.22 11.89
CA LEU A 47 9.77 -13.17 10.77
C LEU A 47 10.94 -14.15 10.71
N GLY A 48 11.95 -13.96 11.56
CA GLY A 48 13.19 -14.74 11.55
C GLY A 48 14.28 -14.01 12.33
N ILE A 49 15.54 -14.35 12.05
CA ILE A 49 16.69 -13.67 12.67
C ILE A 49 16.77 -12.26 12.10
N ASN A 50 16.68 -11.24 12.95
CA ASN A 50 16.79 -9.81 12.62
C ASN A 50 15.90 -9.36 11.46
N ARG A 51 14.77 -10.05 11.24
CA ARG A 51 13.79 -9.74 10.21
C ARG A 51 12.44 -9.53 10.86
N TYR A 52 11.81 -8.43 10.52
CA TYR A 52 10.52 -8.04 11.05
C TYR A 52 9.61 -7.54 9.93
N ASP A 53 8.30 -7.74 10.08
CA ASP A 53 7.29 -6.99 9.36
C ASP A 53 6.50 -6.08 10.30
N VAL A 54 5.79 -5.13 9.71
CA VAL A 54 4.95 -4.19 10.47
C VAL A 54 3.56 -4.78 10.62
N LEU A 55 3.08 -4.75 11.86
CA LEU A 55 1.71 -5.08 12.24
C LEU A 55 1.09 -3.84 12.86
N VAL A 56 -0.02 -3.37 12.33
CA VAL A 56 -0.86 -2.36 12.98
C VAL A 56 -2.06 -3.05 13.58
N ILE A 57 -2.38 -2.75 14.84
CA ILE A 57 -3.61 -3.19 15.51
C ILE A 57 -4.37 -1.94 15.95
N GLU A 58 -5.67 -1.92 15.73
CA GLU A 58 -6.57 -0.86 16.18
C GLU A 58 -7.74 -1.46 16.96
N GLU A 59 -8.09 -0.84 18.07
CA GLU A 59 -9.32 -1.10 18.81
C GLU A 59 -10.46 -0.25 18.24
N LYS A 60 -11.50 -0.85 17.67
CA LYS A 60 -12.64 -0.09 17.11
C LYS A 60 -13.59 0.43 18.19
N GLN A 61 -13.58 -0.23 19.36
CA GLN A 61 -14.46 0.06 20.48
C GLN A 61 -13.64 0.21 21.77
N ILE A 62 -13.41 1.44 22.18
CA ILE A 62 -12.70 1.73 23.43
C ILE A 62 -13.53 1.22 24.62
N GLY A 63 -12.87 0.56 25.58
CA GLY A 63 -13.52 -0.01 26.77
C GLY A 63 -14.10 -1.41 26.58
N SER A 64 -14.01 -1.97 25.36
CA SER A 64 -14.29 -3.38 25.08
C SER A 64 -13.06 -4.27 25.37
N GLN A 65 -13.06 -5.50 24.86
CA GLN A 65 -11.93 -6.42 24.98
C GLN A 65 -10.68 -5.84 24.30
N ARG A 66 -9.56 -5.80 25.04
CA ARG A 66 -8.28 -5.27 24.53
C ARG A 66 -7.73 -6.11 23.39
N CYS A 67 -7.29 -5.46 22.32
CA CYS A 67 -6.72 -6.13 21.16
C CYS A 67 -5.21 -6.38 21.31
N TRP A 68 -4.56 -5.62 22.19
CA TRP A 68 -3.17 -5.81 22.59
C TRP A 68 -2.94 -5.37 24.04
N ARG A 69 -1.82 -5.83 24.61
CA ARG A 69 -1.28 -5.38 25.89
C ARG A 69 0.15 -4.88 25.71
N ASP A 70 0.39 -3.61 26.04
CA ASP A 70 1.75 -3.08 26.20
C ASP A 70 2.35 -3.69 27.49
N ARG A 71 3.54 -4.29 27.40
CA ARG A 71 4.22 -4.89 28.56
C ARG A 71 5.07 -3.87 29.33
N GLY A 72 5.20 -2.65 28.82
CA GLY A 72 5.96 -1.56 29.44
C GLY A 72 7.47 -1.63 29.20
N ASP A 73 7.98 -2.77 28.74
CA ASP A 73 9.40 -3.02 28.49
C ASP A 73 9.79 -2.83 27.01
N GLY A 74 8.91 -2.23 26.21
CA GLY A 74 9.09 -2.06 24.76
C GLY A 74 8.57 -3.24 23.92
N THR A 75 7.96 -4.25 24.53
CA THR A 75 7.27 -5.34 23.84
C THR A 75 5.75 -5.24 23.96
N VAL A 76 5.05 -5.86 23.02
CA VAL A 76 3.58 -5.88 22.96
C VAL A 76 3.10 -7.31 22.86
N GLU A 77 2.02 -7.63 23.55
CA GLU A 77 1.32 -8.91 23.38
C GLU A 77 0.06 -8.72 22.53
N PRO A 78 -0.01 -9.31 21.32
CA PRO A 78 -1.22 -9.29 20.51
C PRO A 78 -2.28 -10.21 21.12
N LEU A 79 -3.34 -9.63 21.69
CA LEU A 79 -4.41 -10.38 22.36
C LEU A 79 -5.53 -10.80 21.40
N LEU A 80 -5.65 -10.15 20.24
CA LEU A 80 -6.72 -10.38 19.25
C LEU A 80 -6.81 -11.83 18.73
N LEU A 81 -5.79 -12.67 18.95
CA LEU A 81 -5.81 -14.07 18.53
C LEU A 81 -6.50 -14.99 19.55
N ASN A 82 -6.84 -14.46 20.73
CA ASN A 82 -7.37 -15.23 21.85
C ASN A 82 -8.90 -15.18 21.95
N PHE A 83 -9.57 -14.46 21.04
CA PHE A 83 -11.02 -14.29 21.01
C PHE A 83 -11.50 -13.94 19.60
N ASP A 84 -12.82 -13.98 19.38
CA ASP A 84 -13.40 -13.44 18.15
C ASP A 84 -13.34 -11.92 18.17
N PHE A 85 -12.38 -11.38 17.42
CA PHE A 85 -12.11 -9.94 17.35
C PHE A 85 -13.03 -9.20 16.37
N THR A 86 -13.98 -9.88 15.71
CA THR A 86 -14.88 -9.29 14.72
C THR A 86 -15.64 -8.08 15.28
N GLY A 87 -15.47 -6.91 14.65
CA GLY A 87 -16.11 -5.66 15.08
C GLY A 87 -15.45 -4.98 16.29
N ILE A 88 -14.49 -5.64 16.95
CA ILE A 88 -13.79 -5.16 18.13
C ILE A 88 -12.40 -4.64 17.76
N CYS A 89 -11.64 -5.42 16.98
CA CYS A 89 -10.31 -5.08 16.52
C CYS A 89 -10.26 -5.00 15.00
N ASP A 90 -9.43 -4.11 14.46
CA ASP A 90 -8.94 -4.21 13.09
C ASP A 90 -7.40 -4.38 13.10
N ARG A 91 -6.86 -4.89 11.99
CA ARG A 91 -5.42 -5.12 11.85
C ARG A 91 -4.94 -4.95 10.41
N ALA A 92 -3.71 -4.48 10.25
CA ALA A 92 -2.93 -4.59 9.02
C ALA A 92 -1.71 -5.47 9.27
N THR A 93 -1.65 -6.63 8.61
CA THR A 93 -0.66 -7.69 8.86
C THR A 93 0.45 -7.77 7.84
N ASP A 94 0.40 -6.94 6.80
CA ASP A 94 1.35 -6.90 5.70
C ASP A 94 1.43 -5.50 5.09
N SER A 95 2.37 -5.33 4.16
CA SER A 95 2.68 -4.05 3.51
C SER A 95 1.55 -3.46 2.65
N ASN A 96 0.47 -4.20 2.40
CA ASN A 96 -0.70 -3.68 1.69
C ASN A 96 -1.66 -2.95 2.62
N GLY A 97 -1.61 -3.23 3.92
CA GLY A 97 -2.51 -2.62 4.89
C GLY A 97 -2.08 -1.22 5.33
N TYR A 98 -0.93 -0.70 4.87
CA TYR A 98 -0.47 0.62 5.26
C TYR A 98 0.32 1.36 4.18
N SER A 99 0.30 2.69 4.21
CA SER A 99 1.14 3.54 3.34
C SER A 99 1.46 4.88 4.00
N LEU A 100 2.38 5.62 3.38
CA LEU A 100 2.76 6.96 3.81
C LEU A 100 1.75 8.00 3.27
N ARG A 101 1.35 8.96 4.10
CA ARG A 101 0.59 10.15 3.68
C ARG A 101 1.21 11.42 4.28
N MET A 102 1.45 12.44 3.46
CA MET A 102 2.09 13.68 3.92
C MET A 102 1.43 14.89 3.30
N GLY A 103 1.06 15.88 4.11
CA GLY A 103 0.45 17.13 3.63
C GLY A 103 -0.79 16.91 2.76
N GLY A 104 -1.55 15.86 3.04
CA GLY A 104 -2.73 15.47 2.26
C GLY A 104 -2.45 14.63 1.00
N GLU A 105 -1.19 14.40 0.62
CA GLU A 105 -0.80 13.57 -0.52
C GLU A 105 -0.60 12.10 -0.09
N GLU A 106 -1.22 11.15 -0.78
CA GLU A 106 -0.94 9.72 -0.61
C GLU A 106 0.33 9.33 -1.36
N LEU A 107 1.32 8.82 -0.62
CA LEU A 107 2.65 8.51 -1.13
C LEU A 107 2.89 7.01 -1.29
N GLY A 108 1.84 6.17 -1.20
CA GLY A 108 1.95 4.71 -1.31
C GLY A 108 2.49 4.19 -2.65
N LEU A 109 2.41 5.00 -3.72
CA LEU A 109 3.02 4.68 -5.03
C LEU A 109 4.46 5.19 -5.17
N ARG A 110 4.93 6.00 -4.23
CA ARG A 110 6.25 6.65 -4.25
C ARG A 110 7.18 6.11 -3.17
N TYR A 111 6.62 5.59 -2.08
CA TYR A 111 7.32 5.06 -0.93
C TYR A 111 6.79 3.70 -0.51
N ARG A 112 7.70 2.84 -0.02
CA ARG A 112 7.38 1.64 0.74
C ARG A 112 7.87 1.79 2.17
N LEU A 113 7.24 1.11 3.11
CA LEU A 113 7.73 1.04 4.49
C LEU A 113 8.70 -0.13 4.63
N GLU A 114 9.80 0.10 5.33
CA GLU A 114 10.82 -0.90 5.66
C GLU A 114 11.21 -0.80 7.13
N VAL A 115 11.65 -1.93 7.67
CA VAL A 115 12.27 -2.00 8.99
C VAL A 115 13.78 -2.12 8.81
N ARG A 116 14.54 -1.24 9.46
CA ARG A 116 16.01 -1.28 9.50
C ARG A 116 16.46 -1.54 10.93
N THR A 117 17.12 -2.68 11.16
CA THR A 117 17.71 -3.01 12.46
C THR A 117 19.07 -2.34 12.62
N GLN A 118 19.31 -1.71 13.77
CA GLN A 118 20.56 -1.05 14.15
C GLN A 118 20.91 -1.46 15.58
N GLU A 119 22.02 -2.18 15.78
CA GLU A 119 22.57 -2.61 17.08
C GLU A 119 21.52 -2.97 18.15
N SER A 120 21.02 -1.99 18.92
CA SER A 120 20.08 -2.16 20.04
C SER A 120 18.61 -1.84 19.73
N GLN A 121 18.27 -1.37 18.53
CA GLN A 121 16.91 -0.97 18.15
C GLN A 121 16.59 -1.30 16.68
N ALA A 122 15.30 -1.26 16.35
CA ALA A 122 14.79 -1.24 14.99
C ALA A 122 14.13 0.10 14.68
N LEU A 123 14.37 0.60 13.47
CA LEU A 123 13.83 1.83 12.91
C LEU A 123 12.80 1.48 11.82
N LEU A 124 11.60 2.04 11.93
CA LEU A 124 10.61 2.04 10.87
C LEU A 124 10.86 3.25 9.97
N VAL A 125 11.04 3.01 8.67
CA VAL A 125 11.31 4.05 7.67
C VAL A 125 10.38 3.93 6.46
N ALA A 126 10.08 5.04 5.82
CA ALA A 126 9.58 5.07 4.45
C ALA A 126 10.75 5.28 3.47
N VAL A 127 10.92 4.33 2.55
CA VAL A 127 11.98 4.31 1.54
C VAL A 127 11.36 4.57 0.17
N PRO A 128 11.90 5.51 -0.61
CA PRO A 128 11.33 5.82 -1.92
C PRO A 128 11.69 4.77 -2.96
N PHE A 129 10.79 4.60 -3.94
CA PHE A 129 11.04 3.70 -5.08
C PHE A 129 12.00 4.30 -6.10
N ASP A 130 12.11 5.63 -6.16
CA ASP A 130 12.91 6.34 -7.18
C ASP A 130 14.41 6.43 -6.85
N GLY A 131 14.80 6.08 -5.61
CA GLY A 131 16.17 6.18 -5.11
C GLY A 131 16.76 7.60 -5.04
N ARG A 132 15.96 8.63 -5.32
CA ARG A 132 16.38 10.05 -5.35
C ARG A 132 15.74 10.85 -4.22
N SER A 133 14.52 10.51 -3.86
CA SER A 133 13.82 11.10 -2.73
C SER A 133 14.48 10.67 -1.40
N PRO A 134 14.29 11.39 -0.29
CA PRO A 134 14.89 11.04 0.99
C PRO A 134 14.27 9.79 1.62
N THR A 135 15.03 9.06 2.43
CA THR A 135 14.45 8.06 3.34
C THR A 135 13.90 8.78 4.57
N ILE A 136 12.66 8.47 4.96
CA ILE A 136 11.93 9.20 6.00
C ILE A 136 11.75 8.30 7.23
N PRO A 137 12.37 8.59 8.37
CA PRO A 137 12.12 7.86 9.60
C PRO A 137 10.73 8.16 10.17
N LEU A 138 10.02 7.10 10.58
CA LEU A 138 8.64 7.16 11.08
C LEU A 138 8.52 6.83 12.57
N GLY A 139 9.40 5.96 13.08
CA GLY A 139 9.34 5.49 14.47
C GLY A 139 10.48 4.55 14.83
N THR A 140 10.74 4.39 16.12
CA THR A 140 11.78 3.50 16.65
C THR A 140 11.20 2.53 17.67
N THR A 141 11.90 1.42 17.88
CA THR A 141 11.65 0.53 19.02
C THR A 141 12.59 0.89 20.16
N ARG A 142 12.20 0.60 21.40
CA ARG A 142 13.06 0.86 22.59
C ARG A 142 14.19 -0.15 22.75
N ARG A 143 14.03 -1.32 22.16
CA ARG A 143 14.96 -2.45 22.25
C ARG A 143 14.78 -3.39 21.07
N LEU A 144 15.84 -4.12 20.75
CA LEU A 144 15.85 -5.16 19.75
C LEU A 144 15.93 -6.54 20.43
N VAL A 145 14.78 -7.20 20.57
CA VAL A 145 14.68 -8.57 21.09
C VAL A 145 13.81 -9.40 20.17
N ARG A 146 13.90 -10.73 20.28
CA ARG A 146 13.10 -11.66 19.47
C ARG A 146 11.69 -11.81 20.05
N ASP A 147 10.92 -10.74 20.01
CA ASP A 147 9.51 -10.68 20.41
C ASP A 147 8.76 -9.66 19.52
N PHE A 148 7.47 -9.46 19.75
CA PHE A 148 6.68 -8.39 19.15
C PHE A 148 7.08 -7.05 19.77
N LEU A 149 7.78 -6.21 18.99
CA LEU A 149 8.34 -4.95 19.48
C LEU A 149 7.34 -3.81 19.27
N LYS A 150 7.16 -2.96 20.28
CA LYS A 150 6.39 -1.72 20.10
C LYS A 150 7.22 -0.71 19.31
N VAL A 151 6.64 -0.12 18.27
CA VAL A 151 7.18 1.07 17.61
C VAL A 151 6.58 2.31 18.25
N ASP A 152 7.43 3.14 18.84
CA ASP A 152 7.09 4.50 19.22
C ASP A 152 7.26 5.38 17.98
N LEU A 153 6.17 5.98 17.50
CA LEU A 153 6.21 6.89 16.36
C LEU A 153 7.01 8.15 16.72
N LEU A 154 7.81 8.62 15.77
CA LEU A 154 8.52 9.88 15.92
C LEU A 154 7.53 11.05 16.01
N PRO A 155 7.93 12.19 16.61
CA PRO A 155 7.08 13.37 16.66
C PRO A 155 6.53 13.74 15.28
N ASN A 156 5.28 14.21 15.25
CA ASN A 156 4.52 14.59 14.06
C ASN A 156 3.97 13.43 13.21
N TRP A 157 4.31 12.18 13.52
CA TRP A 157 3.69 11.02 12.90
C TRP A 157 2.49 10.53 13.71
N LYS A 158 1.39 10.29 13.01
CA LYS A 158 0.16 9.71 13.58
C LYS A 158 -0.37 8.61 12.68
N LEU A 159 -1.15 7.70 13.24
CA LEU A 159 -1.95 6.78 12.45
C LEU A 159 -3.29 7.41 12.06
N ALA A 160 -3.74 7.12 10.85
CA ALA A 160 -5.08 7.43 10.38
C ALA A 160 -5.63 6.26 9.56
N ARG A 161 -6.95 6.09 9.51
CA ARG A 161 -7.59 5.23 8.51
C ARG A 161 -7.72 5.94 7.19
N ARG A 162 -7.52 5.23 6.10
CA ARG A 162 -7.97 5.65 4.78
C ARG A 162 -9.49 5.67 4.73
N THR A 163 -10.06 6.68 4.10
CA THR A 163 -11.51 6.76 3.86
C THR A 163 -11.84 6.94 2.39
N TYR A 164 -12.99 6.41 1.99
CA TYR A 164 -13.61 6.68 0.69
C TYR A 164 -15.03 7.16 0.93
N GLU A 165 -15.37 8.34 0.42
CA GLU A 165 -16.68 8.98 0.68
C GLU A 165 -17.05 9.06 2.18
N GLY A 166 -16.04 9.26 3.03
CA GLY A 166 -16.19 9.31 4.49
C GLY A 166 -16.28 7.95 5.18
N GLN A 167 -16.34 6.83 4.45
CA GLN A 167 -16.35 5.49 5.04
C GLN A 167 -14.93 4.98 5.28
N PRO A 168 -14.61 4.45 6.47
CA PRO A 168 -13.29 3.90 6.77
C PRO A 168 -13.02 2.60 6.00
N LEU A 169 -11.83 2.48 5.44
CA LEU A 169 -11.32 1.28 4.77
C LEU A 169 -10.36 0.51 5.69
N GLY A 170 -9.97 -0.70 5.26
CA GLY A 170 -8.98 -1.55 5.94
C GLY A 170 -7.52 -1.16 5.70
N HIS A 171 -7.25 0.13 5.43
CA HIS A 171 -5.91 0.63 5.11
C HIS A 171 -5.51 1.76 6.05
N TYR A 172 -4.27 1.74 6.53
CA TYR A 172 -3.73 2.70 7.48
C TYR A 172 -2.75 3.66 6.82
N TYR A 173 -2.82 4.93 7.17
CA TYR A 173 -1.79 5.90 6.84
C TYR A 173 -0.89 6.14 8.04
N PHE A 174 0.43 6.09 7.79
CA PHE A 174 1.40 6.81 8.59
C PHE A 174 1.37 8.26 8.08
N SER A 175 0.71 9.13 8.83
CA SER A 175 0.34 10.48 8.39
C SER A 175 1.16 11.55 9.10
N ALA A 176 1.56 12.56 8.33
CA ALA A 176 2.08 13.83 8.83
C ALA A 176 1.41 15.01 8.09
N ASP A 177 1.16 16.10 8.81
CA ASP A 177 0.53 17.30 8.23
C ASP A 177 1.48 18.09 7.33
N GLN A 178 2.79 17.93 7.54
CA GLN A 178 3.83 18.55 6.71
C GLN A 178 3.87 17.91 5.32
N THR A 179 4.01 18.71 4.26
CA THR A 179 4.21 18.21 2.89
C THR A 179 5.60 17.58 2.73
N LEU A 180 5.74 16.67 1.76
CA LEU A 180 7.04 16.05 1.47
C LEU A 180 8.13 17.09 1.11
N ALA A 181 7.76 18.13 0.36
CA ALA A 181 8.67 19.23 0.01
C ALA A 181 9.14 19.99 1.25
N ALA A 182 8.21 20.36 2.14
CA ALA A 182 8.55 21.06 3.38
C ALA A 182 9.41 20.17 4.30
N TYR A 183 9.10 18.87 4.40
CA TYR A 183 9.90 17.91 5.18
C TYR A 183 11.33 17.80 4.63
N SER A 184 11.48 17.75 3.31
CA SER A 184 12.79 17.66 2.66
C SER A 184 13.62 18.93 2.89
N ALA A 185 12.98 20.10 2.84
CA ALA A 185 13.63 21.38 3.11
C ALA A 185 14.10 21.52 4.58
N SER A 186 13.34 21.00 5.54
CA SER A 186 13.73 21.00 6.95
C SER A 186 14.73 19.91 7.33
N ASN A 187 14.94 18.91 6.47
CA ASN A 187 15.82 17.75 6.74
C ASN A 187 16.77 17.47 5.55
N PRO A 188 17.67 18.41 5.21
CA PRO A 188 18.52 18.31 4.02
C PRO A 188 19.49 17.10 4.05
N ASN A 189 19.82 16.59 5.25
CA ASN A 189 20.75 15.48 5.42
C ASN A 189 20.11 14.08 5.18
N LEU A 190 18.79 13.99 5.00
CA LEU A 190 18.09 12.69 4.80
C LEU A 190 18.10 12.18 3.35
N VAL A 191 18.54 13.00 2.39
CA VAL A 191 18.77 12.59 1.00
C VAL A 191 19.98 11.63 0.88
N ALA A 192 20.83 11.54 1.93
CA ALA A 192 22.12 10.86 1.89
C ALA A 192 22.19 9.51 2.63
N ILE A 193 21.06 8.88 3.01
CA ILE A 193 21.11 7.49 3.50
C ILE A 193 21.05 6.52 2.32
N ALA A 194 22.09 6.57 1.47
CA ALA A 194 22.47 5.43 0.67
C ALA A 194 22.69 4.22 1.60
N PRO A 195 22.49 2.97 1.15
CA PRO A 195 22.93 1.82 1.93
C PRO A 195 24.41 1.99 2.21
N GLN A 196 24.76 2.31 3.45
CA GLN A 196 26.14 2.27 3.88
C GLN A 196 26.55 0.82 3.73
N GLN A 197 27.33 0.56 2.69
CA GLN A 197 27.97 -0.72 2.47
C GLN A 197 28.66 -1.06 3.79
N THR A 198 28.22 -2.15 4.42
CA THR A 198 29.06 -2.88 5.36
C THR A 198 30.45 -2.96 4.72
N PRO A 199 31.53 -2.52 5.40
CA PRO A 199 32.87 -2.69 4.87
C PRO A 199 33.00 -4.17 4.51
N SER A 200 33.12 -4.45 3.22
CA SER A 200 33.44 -5.78 2.75
C SER A 200 34.77 -6.11 3.38
N ALA A 201 34.75 -6.95 4.43
CA ALA A 201 35.96 -7.49 5.00
C ALA A 201 36.74 -8.11 3.84
N ALA A 202 37.88 -7.51 3.51
CA ALA A 202 38.74 -7.97 2.44
C ALA A 202 39.05 -9.44 2.73
N LEU A 203 38.54 -10.35 1.88
CA LEU A 203 38.95 -11.73 1.88
C LEU A 203 40.44 -11.76 1.55
N ARG A 204 41.27 -11.91 2.59
CA ARG A 204 42.65 -12.34 2.40
C ARG A 204 42.61 -13.70 1.68
N PRO A 205 43.38 -13.91 0.61
CA PRO A 205 43.53 -15.23 0.01
C PRO A 205 44.13 -16.16 1.07
N LEU A 206 43.36 -17.17 1.50
CA LEU A 206 43.90 -18.27 2.27
C LEU A 206 44.72 -19.15 1.30
N THR A 207 46.02 -19.19 1.54
CA THR A 207 46.93 -20.21 1.01
C THR A 207 46.39 -21.60 1.36
N PRO A 208 46.37 -22.57 0.42
CA PRO A 208 45.95 -23.93 0.71
C PRO A 208 47.06 -24.64 1.50
N SER A 209 46.90 -24.75 2.82
CA SER A 209 47.67 -25.70 3.63
C SER A 209 47.09 -27.10 3.46
N ALA A 210 47.98 -28.06 3.17
CA ALA A 210 47.71 -29.47 2.95
C ALA A 210 46.93 -30.15 4.09
N LEU A 211 45.99 -31.01 3.71
CA LEU A 211 45.34 -32.00 4.58
C LEU A 211 46.37 -32.98 5.16
N PRO A 212 46.28 -33.37 6.45
CA PRO A 212 46.72 -34.68 6.87
C PRO A 212 45.64 -35.73 6.58
N SER A 213 46.07 -36.85 6.03
CA SER A 213 45.27 -38.06 5.79
C SER A 213 44.73 -38.62 7.10
N VAL A 214 43.42 -38.86 7.18
CA VAL A 214 42.79 -39.64 8.25
C VAL A 214 42.40 -41.00 7.68
N GLY A 215 43.08 -42.03 8.17
CA GLY A 215 42.76 -43.42 7.86
C GLY A 215 41.53 -43.92 8.61
N ASP A 216 40.81 -44.81 7.93
CA ASP A 216 39.95 -45.89 8.42
C ASP A 216 39.21 -45.70 9.76
N GLN A 217 37.96 -45.25 9.68
CA GLN A 217 36.90 -45.71 10.58
C GLN A 217 35.63 -46.09 9.81
N GLN A 218 35.10 -47.24 10.22
CA GLN A 218 34.12 -48.11 9.60
C GLN A 218 32.70 -47.51 9.52
N PRO A 219 31.86 -47.88 8.51
CA PRO A 219 30.51 -47.34 8.37
C PRO A 219 29.56 -47.85 9.46
N ILE A 220 28.81 -46.94 10.07
CA ILE A 220 27.69 -47.22 10.97
C ILE A 220 26.49 -47.70 10.13
N PRO A 221 25.82 -48.83 10.46
CA PRO A 221 24.65 -49.29 9.71
C PRO A 221 23.40 -48.44 10.04
N ILE A 222 22.70 -48.02 8.99
CA ILE A 222 21.39 -47.34 9.04
C ILE A 222 20.30 -48.40 9.19
N PRO A 223 19.36 -48.30 10.16
CA PRO A 223 18.20 -49.18 10.19
C PRO A 223 17.19 -48.79 9.11
N VAL A 224 16.94 -49.71 8.18
CA VAL A 224 15.87 -49.60 7.18
C VAL A 224 14.54 -49.91 7.85
N VAL A 225 13.65 -48.91 7.95
CA VAL A 225 12.26 -49.11 8.36
C VAL A 225 11.47 -49.64 7.16
N ARG A 226 11.07 -50.91 7.24
CA ARG A 226 10.12 -51.56 6.33
C ARG A 226 8.70 -51.14 6.70
N LEU A 227 7.93 -50.59 5.75
CA LEU A 227 6.48 -50.57 5.84
C LEU A 227 5.98 -51.96 5.41
N ASP A 228 5.61 -52.79 6.38
CA ASP A 228 4.64 -53.86 6.18
C ASP A 228 3.60 -53.75 7.30
N GLN A 229 2.35 -53.52 6.89
CA GLN A 229 1.17 -53.41 7.74
C GLN A 229 0.60 -54.81 7.99
N PRO A 230 -0.07 -55.05 9.13
CA PRO A 230 -1.50 -55.31 9.01
C PRO A 230 -2.38 -54.71 10.12
N ASN A 231 -3.49 -54.16 9.66
CA ASN A 231 -4.85 -54.31 10.17
C ASN A 231 -5.12 -54.18 11.69
N LEU A 232 -5.71 -53.06 12.08
CA LEU A 232 -6.76 -53.01 13.11
C LEU A 232 -7.90 -52.12 12.61
N SER A 233 -9.06 -52.74 12.47
CA SER A 233 -10.35 -52.09 12.20
C SER A 233 -10.79 -51.20 13.36
N PRO A 234 -11.60 -50.16 13.08
CA PRO A 234 -12.63 -49.75 14.03
C PRO A 234 -14.05 -49.85 13.44
N SER A 235 -14.96 -50.33 14.28
CA SER A 235 -16.42 -50.39 14.10
C SER A 235 -17.07 -49.02 13.84
N PRO A 236 -18.30 -49.00 13.29
CA PRO A 236 -18.98 -47.78 12.90
C PRO A 236 -19.63 -47.08 14.11
N ALA A 237 -19.24 -45.83 14.36
CA ALA A 237 -19.92 -44.96 15.29
C ALA A 237 -20.78 -43.93 14.53
N THR A 238 -22.05 -43.97 14.89
CA THR A 238 -23.23 -43.28 14.40
C THR A 238 -23.06 -41.77 14.28
N ARG A 239 -23.39 -41.21 13.11
CA ARG A 239 -23.54 -39.77 12.86
C ARG A 239 -24.85 -39.28 13.50
N PRO A 240 -24.87 -38.29 14.41
CA PRO A 240 -26.11 -37.60 14.74
C PRO A 240 -26.50 -36.71 13.56
N ALA A 241 -27.64 -37.01 12.94
CA ALA A 241 -28.31 -36.10 12.03
C ALA A 241 -28.84 -34.90 12.83
N MET A 242 -28.37 -33.69 12.52
CA MET A 242 -29.03 -32.48 13.02
C MET A 242 -30.34 -32.27 12.25
N PRO A 243 -31.46 -31.99 12.94
CA PRO A 243 -32.70 -31.61 12.27
C PRO A 243 -32.53 -30.23 11.61
N ILE A 244 -32.80 -30.20 10.32
CA ILE A 244 -32.91 -28.97 9.52
C ILE A 244 -34.29 -28.39 9.84
N THR A 245 -34.36 -27.41 10.73
CA THR A 245 -35.58 -26.62 10.94
C THR A 245 -35.63 -25.54 9.85
N PRO A 246 -36.67 -25.50 8.98
CA PRO A 246 -36.83 -24.38 8.07
C PRO A 246 -37.24 -23.12 8.87
N ALA A 247 -36.47 -22.05 8.69
CA ALA A 247 -36.79 -20.74 9.24
C ALA A 247 -38.10 -20.20 8.61
N PRO A 248 -39.00 -19.57 9.38
CA PRO A 248 -40.21 -19.00 8.84
C PRO A 248 -39.89 -17.78 7.96
N ALA A 249 -40.51 -17.74 6.78
CA ALA A 249 -40.47 -16.61 5.87
C ALA A 249 -41.11 -15.38 6.52
N ALA A 250 -40.28 -14.41 6.92
CA ALA A 250 -40.74 -13.09 7.31
C ALA A 250 -40.94 -12.24 6.05
N THR A 251 -42.19 -12.13 5.62
CA THR A 251 -42.65 -11.21 4.57
C THR A 251 -42.52 -9.78 5.08
N LEU A 252 -41.48 -9.06 4.67
CA LEU A 252 -41.39 -7.61 4.86
C LEU A 252 -41.87 -6.89 3.58
N PRO A 253 -42.75 -5.87 3.69
CA PRO A 253 -43.23 -5.15 2.52
C PRO A 253 -42.11 -4.27 1.93
N LEU A 254 -41.92 -4.37 0.61
CA LEU A 254 -41.15 -3.39 -0.17
C LEU A 254 -41.81 -2.01 0.01
N ARG A 255 -41.18 -1.15 0.82
CA ARG A 255 -41.52 0.27 0.88
C ARG A 255 -40.47 1.02 0.07
N SER A 256 -40.82 1.36 -1.17
CA SER A 256 -40.02 2.22 -2.04
C SER A 256 -39.75 3.57 -1.35
N PRO A 257 -38.50 4.00 -1.15
CA PRO A 257 -38.22 5.38 -0.82
C PRO A 257 -38.43 6.22 -2.09
N ASN A 258 -39.42 7.11 -2.02
CA ASN A 258 -39.68 8.13 -3.02
C ASN A 258 -38.53 9.15 -2.96
N PHE A 259 -37.58 9.09 -3.89
CA PHE A 259 -36.52 10.09 -4.01
C PHE A 259 -37.10 11.37 -4.63
N PRO A 260 -36.89 12.57 -4.04
CA PRO A 260 -37.17 13.80 -4.76
C PRO A 260 -36.25 13.91 -5.98
N ALA A 261 -36.84 14.22 -7.13
CA ALA A 261 -36.12 14.43 -8.38
C ALA A 261 -35.01 15.48 -8.19
N ALA A 262 -33.76 15.06 -8.40
CA ALA A 262 -32.63 15.98 -8.49
C ALA A 262 -32.88 16.94 -9.67
N GLN A 263 -32.91 18.24 -9.38
CA GLN A 263 -32.96 19.27 -10.39
C GLN A 263 -31.70 19.18 -11.25
N GLN A 264 -31.91 18.98 -12.55
CA GLN A 264 -30.88 18.93 -13.57
C GLN A 264 -30.20 20.32 -13.64
N PRO A 265 -28.88 20.44 -13.45
CA PRO A 265 -28.21 21.71 -13.65
C PRO A 265 -28.23 22.06 -15.14
N THR A 266 -28.64 23.29 -15.45
CA THR A 266 -28.60 23.88 -16.78
C THR A 266 -27.19 23.86 -17.36
N PRO A 267 -27.00 23.57 -18.66
CA PRO A 267 -25.69 23.62 -19.28
C PRO A 267 -25.19 25.07 -19.32
N VAL A 268 -24.07 25.32 -18.65
CA VAL A 268 -23.37 26.62 -18.71
C VAL A 268 -22.46 26.60 -19.94
N THR A 269 -22.72 27.53 -20.86
CA THR A 269 -21.95 27.76 -22.09
C THR A 269 -20.48 28.04 -21.75
N PRO A 270 -19.49 27.36 -22.36
CA PRO A 270 -18.09 27.71 -22.18
C PRO A 270 -17.76 29.02 -22.92
N ALA A 271 -17.09 29.94 -22.22
CA ALA A 271 -16.54 31.17 -22.76
C ALA A 271 -15.41 30.88 -23.79
N PRO A 272 -15.17 31.78 -24.76
CA PRO A 272 -14.22 31.53 -25.84
C PRO A 272 -12.76 31.53 -25.38
N THR A 273 -12.03 30.50 -25.82
CA THR A 273 -10.59 30.30 -25.65
C THR A 273 -9.78 31.38 -26.39
N PRO A 274 -8.82 32.09 -25.75
CA PRO A 274 -7.90 32.93 -26.48
C PRO A 274 -6.85 32.09 -27.22
N SER A 275 -6.73 32.31 -28.52
CA SER A 275 -5.76 31.66 -29.40
C SER A 275 -4.31 32.02 -29.02
N LEU A 276 -3.53 31.02 -28.60
CA LEU A 276 -2.09 31.16 -28.45
C LEU A 276 -1.38 30.81 -29.77
N ARG A 277 -0.49 31.73 -30.16
CA ARG A 277 0.35 31.73 -31.35
C ARG A 277 1.34 30.55 -31.34
N PRO A 278 1.65 29.89 -32.47
CA PRO A 278 2.62 28.80 -32.49
C PRO A 278 4.05 29.35 -32.33
N LEU A 279 4.76 28.94 -31.27
CA LEU A 279 6.21 29.09 -31.20
C LEU A 279 6.90 27.96 -31.98
N ARG A 280 7.92 28.36 -32.73
CA ARG A 280 8.72 27.57 -33.66
C ARG A 280 9.35 26.32 -32.99
N SER A 281 9.31 25.22 -33.75
CA SER A 281 10.05 23.99 -33.51
C SER A 281 11.57 24.22 -33.55
N PRO A 282 12.36 23.68 -32.61
CA PRO A 282 13.78 23.45 -32.84
C PRO A 282 14.04 22.06 -33.47
N THR A 283 14.92 22.08 -34.46
CA THR A 283 15.50 21.00 -35.26
C THR A 283 16.05 19.82 -34.44
N PRO A 284 15.96 18.57 -34.94
CA PRO A 284 16.52 17.40 -34.26
C PRO A 284 18.04 17.28 -34.44
N ALA A 285 18.75 16.96 -33.35
CA ALA A 285 20.16 16.57 -33.31
C ALA A 285 20.28 15.06 -32.95
N PRO A 286 21.41 14.40 -33.25
CA PRO A 286 21.41 13.12 -33.93
C PRO A 286 21.26 11.88 -33.04
N THR A 287 20.76 10.83 -33.68
CA THR A 287 20.67 9.43 -33.25
C THR A 287 21.94 8.94 -32.56
N ALA A 288 21.87 8.76 -31.25
CA ALA A 288 22.78 7.88 -30.52
C ALA A 288 22.13 6.50 -30.42
N THR A 289 22.77 5.51 -31.02
CA THR A 289 22.49 4.07 -30.88
C THR A 289 22.42 3.68 -29.40
N PRO A 290 21.39 2.95 -28.94
CA PRO A 290 21.36 2.45 -27.58
C PRO A 290 22.36 1.30 -27.44
N SER A 291 23.45 1.58 -26.73
CA SER A 291 24.35 0.55 -26.21
C SER A 291 23.57 -0.31 -25.20
N THR A 292 23.50 -1.60 -25.47
CA THR A 292 22.92 -2.65 -24.62
C THR A 292 23.71 -2.79 -23.32
N ALA A 293 23.46 -1.91 -22.36
CA ALA A 293 23.79 -2.16 -20.96
C ALA A 293 22.62 -2.93 -20.33
N SER A 294 22.86 -4.20 -19.99
CA SER A 294 21.93 -5.06 -19.27
C SER A 294 21.61 -4.48 -17.91
N ASN A 295 20.47 -3.78 -17.80
CA ASN A 295 19.90 -3.34 -16.54
C ASN A 295 19.25 -4.54 -15.83
N PRO A 296 19.73 -4.97 -14.65
CA PRO A 296 19.15 -6.11 -13.91
C PRO A 296 17.74 -5.83 -13.38
N ASP A 297 17.25 -4.58 -13.44
CA ASP A 297 15.92 -4.16 -12.99
C ASP A 297 14.84 -4.13 -14.09
N ARG A 298 15.15 -4.61 -15.30
CA ARG A 298 14.18 -4.69 -16.39
C ARG A 298 13.51 -6.07 -16.37
N PHE A 299 12.23 -6.13 -16.03
CA PHE A 299 11.42 -7.32 -16.30
C PHE A 299 11.41 -7.57 -17.81
N THR A 300 12.04 -8.66 -18.25
CA THR A 300 11.99 -9.10 -19.64
C THR A 300 10.89 -10.13 -19.78
N ILE A 301 9.79 -9.74 -20.42
CA ILE A 301 8.80 -10.69 -20.92
C ILE A 301 9.39 -11.27 -22.21
N SER A 302 9.70 -12.56 -22.21
CA SER A 302 10.18 -13.22 -23.43
C SER A 302 9.05 -13.24 -24.49
N ARG A 303 9.37 -13.39 -25.79
CA ARG A 303 8.37 -13.40 -26.89
C ARG A 303 7.26 -14.46 -26.72
N ASN A 304 7.46 -15.41 -25.80
CA ASN A 304 6.52 -16.46 -25.42
C ASN A 304 5.73 -16.16 -24.13
N GLY A 305 5.81 -14.96 -23.56
CA GLY A 305 4.99 -14.53 -22.41
C GLY A 305 5.52 -14.96 -21.03
N GLN A 306 6.74 -15.49 -20.94
CA GLN A 306 7.33 -15.96 -19.68
C GLN A 306 7.95 -14.80 -18.90
N LEU A 307 7.66 -14.69 -17.60
CA LEU A 307 8.16 -13.61 -16.75
C LEU A 307 9.55 -13.96 -16.23
N SER A 308 10.40 -12.94 -16.06
CA SER A 308 11.74 -13.12 -15.50
C SER A 308 11.76 -13.28 -13.98
N SER A 309 10.61 -13.08 -13.30
CA SER A 309 10.45 -13.17 -11.85
C SER A 309 8.97 -13.21 -11.44
N ASP A 310 8.72 -13.63 -10.19
CA ASP A 310 7.40 -13.67 -9.56
C ASP A 310 6.71 -12.29 -9.60
N ALA A 311 5.52 -12.21 -10.21
CA ALA A 311 4.76 -10.97 -10.32
C ALA A 311 3.24 -11.20 -10.30
N PHE A 312 2.52 -10.14 -9.96
CA PHE A 312 1.06 -10.07 -10.10
C PHE A 312 0.68 -9.51 -11.47
N LEU A 313 -0.34 -10.10 -12.06
CA LEU A 313 -0.91 -9.72 -13.35
C LEU A 313 -2.40 -9.48 -13.20
N VAL A 314 -2.93 -8.50 -13.95
CA VAL A 314 -4.37 -8.36 -14.15
C VAL A 314 -4.72 -8.99 -15.49
N ILE A 315 -5.46 -10.09 -15.47
CA ILE A 315 -5.87 -10.81 -16.66
C ILE A 315 -7.27 -10.37 -17.07
N VAL A 316 -7.36 -9.74 -18.24
CA VAL A 316 -8.60 -9.21 -18.81
C VAL A 316 -9.02 -10.12 -19.98
N PRO A 317 -10.19 -10.76 -19.92
CA PRO A 317 -10.69 -11.58 -21.01
C PRO A 317 -11.13 -10.71 -22.20
N VAL A 318 -10.87 -11.19 -23.41
CA VAL A 318 -11.41 -10.61 -24.65
C VAL A 318 -12.84 -11.09 -24.81
N THR A 319 -13.79 -10.25 -24.43
CA THR A 319 -15.24 -10.53 -24.51
C THR A 319 -15.84 -10.18 -25.87
N ALA A 320 -15.23 -9.23 -26.60
CA ALA A 320 -15.61 -8.84 -27.95
C ALA A 320 -14.41 -8.25 -28.71
N GLY A 321 -14.33 -8.49 -30.02
CA GLY A 321 -13.27 -7.99 -30.90
C GLY A 321 -11.96 -8.78 -30.83
N SER A 322 -10.86 -8.17 -31.27
CA SER A 322 -9.52 -8.77 -31.22
C SER A 322 -8.77 -8.36 -29.93
N PRO A 323 -7.75 -9.14 -29.49
CA PRO A 323 -6.86 -8.74 -28.40
C PRO A 323 -6.28 -7.33 -28.60
N GLN A 324 -5.94 -6.95 -29.83
CA GLN A 324 -5.41 -5.62 -30.14
C GLN A 324 -6.42 -4.50 -29.88
N ALA A 325 -7.71 -4.72 -30.16
CA ALA A 325 -8.76 -3.75 -29.85
C ALA A 325 -8.92 -3.56 -28.34
N LEU A 326 -8.80 -4.66 -27.57
CA LEU A 326 -8.80 -4.59 -26.11
C LEU A 326 -7.57 -3.83 -25.56
N ILE A 327 -6.38 -4.08 -26.12
CA ILE A 327 -5.16 -3.35 -25.75
C ILE A 327 -5.33 -1.84 -25.97
N GLN A 328 -5.86 -1.42 -27.13
CA GLN A 328 -6.07 0.01 -27.40
C GLN A 328 -7.06 0.63 -26.41
N ARG A 329 -8.15 -0.07 -26.08
CA ARG A 329 -9.11 0.41 -25.08
C ARG A 329 -8.50 0.53 -23.69
N ILE A 330 -7.66 -0.43 -23.31
CA ILE A 330 -6.92 -0.40 -22.04
C ILE A 330 -5.90 0.77 -22.01
N GLN A 331 -5.23 1.06 -23.12
CA GLN A 331 -4.34 2.23 -23.22
C GLN A 331 -5.09 3.55 -23.08
N GLN A 332 -6.30 3.66 -23.65
CA GLN A 332 -7.16 4.84 -23.49
C GLN A 332 -7.60 5.08 -22.04
N LEU A 333 -7.60 4.03 -21.20
CA LEU A 333 -7.86 4.13 -19.76
C LEU A 333 -6.63 4.54 -18.94
N GLY A 334 -5.53 4.90 -19.60
CA GLY A 334 -4.32 5.44 -18.98
C GLY A 334 -3.25 4.39 -18.63
N VAL A 335 -3.41 3.14 -19.08
CA VAL A 335 -2.40 2.11 -18.84
C VAL A 335 -1.26 2.25 -19.86
N PRO A 336 0.02 2.30 -19.42
CA PRO A 336 1.16 2.37 -20.33
C PRO A 336 1.25 1.12 -21.21
N ALA A 337 1.53 1.28 -22.50
CA ALA A 337 1.71 0.16 -23.44
C ALA A 337 2.79 -0.84 -23.00
N SER A 338 3.81 -0.39 -22.26
CA SER A 338 4.85 -1.25 -21.69
C SER A 338 4.35 -2.24 -20.65
N ASN A 339 3.15 -2.03 -20.10
CA ASN A 339 2.56 -2.83 -19.03
C ASN A 339 1.41 -3.70 -19.55
N ILE A 340 1.25 -3.84 -20.87
CA ILE A 340 0.16 -4.58 -21.49
C ILE A 340 0.75 -5.59 -22.46
N PHE A 341 0.31 -6.84 -22.37
CA PHE A 341 0.75 -7.89 -23.29
C PHE A 341 -0.36 -8.91 -23.56
N GLU A 342 -0.35 -9.50 -24.76
CA GLU A 342 -1.30 -10.54 -25.13
C GLU A 342 -0.94 -11.84 -24.41
N ARG A 343 -1.93 -12.44 -23.72
CA ARG A 343 -1.80 -13.73 -23.04
C ARG A 343 -2.64 -14.76 -23.80
N GLY A 344 -2.29 -14.97 -25.06
CA GLY A 344 -3.02 -15.84 -25.98
C GLY A 344 -4.21 -15.15 -26.67
N PRO A 345 -5.00 -15.90 -27.45
CA PRO A 345 -5.98 -15.31 -28.37
C PRO A 345 -7.23 -14.73 -27.69
N ARG A 346 -7.42 -14.96 -26.38
CA ARG A 346 -8.62 -14.56 -25.64
C ARG A 346 -8.34 -13.81 -24.35
N GLU A 347 -7.09 -13.49 -24.04
CA GLU A 347 -6.74 -12.78 -22.81
C GLU A 347 -5.66 -11.74 -23.07
N VAL A 348 -5.79 -10.60 -22.40
CA VAL A 348 -4.77 -9.56 -22.32
C VAL A 348 -4.36 -9.43 -20.87
N ALA A 349 -3.05 -9.42 -20.62
CA ALA A 349 -2.49 -9.26 -19.29
C ALA A 349 -1.95 -7.85 -19.09
N LEU A 350 -2.15 -7.36 -17.87
CA LEU A 350 -1.60 -6.11 -17.36
C LEU A 350 -0.55 -6.40 -16.30
N GLY A 351 0.59 -5.73 -16.37
CA GLY A 351 1.71 -5.91 -15.44
C GLY A 351 3.05 -6.04 -16.17
N PRO A 352 4.10 -6.57 -15.52
CA PRO A 352 4.11 -7.17 -14.19
C PRO A 352 3.97 -6.14 -13.06
N PHE A 353 3.15 -6.45 -12.05
CA PHE A 353 3.03 -5.69 -10.81
C PHE A 353 3.79 -6.40 -9.69
N ARG A 354 4.62 -5.66 -8.96
CA ARG A 354 5.34 -6.19 -7.79
C ARG A 354 4.42 -6.44 -6.59
N ASN A 355 3.21 -5.90 -6.62
CA ASN A 355 2.27 -5.96 -5.51
C ASN A 355 0.85 -6.27 -6.03
N ARG A 356 0.17 -7.23 -5.36
CA ARG A 356 -1.23 -7.58 -5.57
C ARG A 356 -2.17 -6.38 -5.45
N SER A 357 -1.97 -5.51 -4.47
CA SER A 357 -2.81 -4.32 -4.24
C SER A 357 -2.77 -3.37 -5.45
N LEU A 358 -1.61 -3.21 -6.09
CA LEU A 358 -1.51 -2.43 -7.33
C LEU A 358 -2.25 -3.11 -8.49
N ALA A 359 -2.16 -4.44 -8.59
CA ALA A 359 -2.95 -5.20 -9.56
C ALA A 359 -4.47 -5.09 -9.28
N GLU A 360 -4.92 -5.14 -8.04
CA GLU A 360 -6.33 -4.98 -7.64
C GLU A 360 -6.84 -3.55 -7.85
N GLN A 361 -6.01 -2.53 -7.65
CA GLN A 361 -6.33 -1.14 -8.00
C GLN A 361 -6.55 -1.01 -9.52
N TRP A 362 -5.66 -1.58 -10.33
CA TRP A 362 -5.82 -1.58 -11.78
C TRP A 362 -7.04 -2.40 -12.23
N GLN A 363 -7.29 -3.55 -11.62
CA GLN A 363 -8.49 -4.36 -11.85
C GLN A 363 -9.76 -3.53 -11.59
N THR A 364 -9.80 -2.83 -10.46
CA THR A 364 -10.93 -1.99 -10.05
C THR A 364 -11.11 -0.81 -11.00
N HIS A 365 -10.02 -0.13 -11.36
CA HIS A 365 -10.04 0.99 -12.32
C HIS A 365 -10.55 0.55 -13.70
N LEU A 366 -10.07 -0.58 -14.21
CA LEU A 366 -10.52 -1.14 -15.49
C LEU A 366 -12.00 -1.53 -15.47
N SER A 367 -12.49 -2.10 -14.35
CA SER A 367 -13.90 -2.44 -14.20
C SER A 367 -14.78 -1.18 -14.15
N GLN A 368 -14.42 -0.17 -13.35
CA GLN A 368 -15.24 1.01 -13.13
C GLN A 368 -15.22 1.99 -14.31
N GLN A 369 -14.05 2.27 -14.88
CA GLN A 369 -13.89 3.25 -15.96
C GLN A 369 -14.04 2.62 -17.35
N GLY A 370 -13.64 1.35 -17.47
CA GLY A 370 -13.61 0.65 -18.74
C GLY A 370 -14.75 -0.35 -18.95
N GLY A 371 -15.47 -0.76 -17.90
CA GLY A 371 -16.37 -1.91 -17.95
C GLY A 371 -15.62 -3.22 -18.24
N LEU A 372 -14.31 -3.28 -17.94
CA LEU A 372 -13.44 -4.41 -18.25
C LEU A 372 -13.22 -5.25 -16.99
N ASN A 373 -13.84 -6.42 -16.95
CA ASN A 373 -13.75 -7.33 -15.80
C ASN A 373 -12.45 -8.15 -15.85
N GLY A 374 -11.41 -7.66 -15.19
CA GLY A 374 -10.16 -8.39 -15.00
C GLY A 374 -10.16 -9.27 -13.75
N ARG A 375 -9.21 -10.20 -13.67
CA ARG A 375 -8.89 -10.98 -12.46
C ARG A 375 -7.41 -10.86 -12.13
N VAL A 376 -7.06 -10.83 -10.84
CA VAL A 376 -5.66 -10.78 -10.42
C VAL A 376 -5.09 -12.19 -10.29
N GLU A 377 -3.98 -12.45 -10.96
CA GLU A 377 -3.25 -13.70 -10.88
C GLU A 377 -1.80 -13.45 -10.43
N PHE A 378 -1.23 -14.43 -9.75
CA PHE A 378 0.19 -14.48 -9.40
C PHE A 378 0.87 -15.52 -10.29
N GLY A 379 1.97 -15.16 -10.95
CA GLY A 379 2.62 -16.04 -11.93
C GLY A 379 4.12 -15.81 -12.10
N ARG A 380 4.75 -16.81 -12.73
CA ARG A 380 6.13 -16.83 -13.24
C ARG A 380 6.14 -16.94 -14.75
#